data_AF-A0A952A9C8-F1
#
_entry.id   AF-A0A952A9C8-F1
#
_cell.length_a   1.000
_cell.length_b   1.000
_cell.length_c   1.000
_cell.angle_alpha   90.00
_cell.angle_beta   90.00
_cell.angle_gamma   90.00
#
_symmetry.space_group_name_H-M   'P 1'
#
loop_
_entity.id
_entity.type
_entity.pdbx_description
1 polymer ?
#
loop_
_entity_poly.entity_id
_entity_poly.type
_entity_poly.pdbx_seq_one_letter_code
_entity_poly.pdbx_strand_id
1 'polypeptide(L)'
;GDVQSDTVAQGFGSLGLMTSVLMTPDGKVVEAEAAHGTVTRHYRQHQQGKETSTNSIASIFAWTRGLAHRAKLDNNAALAKFSGTLEKVCIDTVESGFMTKDLALLVGADQKWLSTTGFLDKIDENLKKAMA
;
A
#
# COMPACT_ATOMS: atom_id res chain seq x y z
N GLY A 1 -13.55 16.48 -2.77
CA GLY A 1 -12.90 15.16 -2.59
C GLY A 1 -11.45 15.36 -2.87
N ASP A 2 -11.04 15.10 -4.10
CA ASP A 2 -9.72 15.29 -4.71
C ASP A 2 -8.70 16.14 -3.92
N VAL A 3 -8.77 17.48 -3.99
CA VAL A 3 -7.80 18.39 -3.32
C VAL A 3 -7.72 18.19 -1.80
N GLN A 4 -8.85 17.91 -1.14
CA GLN A 4 -8.90 17.76 0.31
C GLN A 4 -8.42 16.38 0.76
N SER A 5 -8.69 15.31 0.00
CA SER A 5 -8.16 13.98 0.28
C SER A 5 -6.63 13.97 0.24
N ASP A 6 -6.02 14.66 -0.73
CA ASP A 6 -4.57 14.78 -0.82
C ASP A 6 -3.98 15.52 0.38
N THR A 7 -4.64 16.60 0.82
CA THR A 7 -4.22 17.38 1.99
C THR A 7 -4.27 16.52 3.26
N VAL A 8 -5.34 15.75 3.44
CA VAL A 8 -5.48 14.84 4.59
C VAL A 8 -4.41 13.75 4.54
N ALA A 9 -4.23 13.07 3.41
CA ALA A 9 -3.24 12.00 3.26
C ALA A 9 -1.81 12.49 3.55
N GLN A 10 -1.45 13.67 3.05
CA GLN A 10 -0.16 14.27 3.33
C GLN A 10 -0.01 14.65 4.82
N GLY A 11 -1.08 15.09 5.48
CA GLY A 11 -1.12 15.36 6.92
C GLY A 11 -0.96 14.12 7.80
N PHE A 12 -1.35 12.94 7.30
CA PHE A 12 -1.13 11.63 7.94
C PHE A 12 0.21 10.97 7.52
N GLY A 13 1.05 11.69 6.78
CA GLY A 13 2.42 11.32 6.47
C GLY A 13 2.74 11.28 4.98
N SER A 14 2.04 10.43 4.22
CA SER A 14 2.32 10.22 2.80
C SER A 14 1.04 9.89 2.03
N LEU A 15 0.92 10.42 0.81
CA LEU A 15 -0.11 10.03 -0.16
C LEU A 15 -0.12 8.51 -0.41
N GLY A 16 1.02 7.83 -0.25
CA GLY A 16 1.15 6.37 -0.35
C GLY A 16 0.47 5.57 0.76
N LEU A 17 -0.11 6.23 1.77
CA LEU A 17 -0.81 5.62 2.90
C LEU A 17 -2.34 5.73 2.80
N MET A 18 -2.88 6.30 1.71
CA MET A 18 -4.32 6.45 1.51
C MET A 18 -4.86 5.50 0.44
N THR A 19 -5.96 4.82 0.77
CA THR A 19 -6.76 4.03 -0.16
C THR A 19 -7.98 4.82 -0.63
N SER A 20 -8.38 4.64 -1.88
CA SER A 20 -9.66 5.12 -2.41
C SER A 20 -10.54 3.93 -2.75
N VAL A 21 -11.80 3.97 -2.32
CA VAL A 21 -12.78 2.90 -2.54
C VAL A 21 -14.10 3.55 -2.96
N LEU A 22 -14.48 3.36 -4.23
CA LEU A 22 -15.78 3.75 -4.77
C LEU A 22 -16.79 2.62 -4.56
N MET A 23 -17.95 2.91 -4.00
CA MET A 23 -19.01 1.93 -3.74
C MET A 23 -20.33 2.40 -4.34
N THR A 24 -21.06 1.50 -5.01
CA THR A 24 -22.41 1.79 -5.50
C THR A 24 -23.41 1.92 -4.35
N PRO A 25 -24.54 2.64 -4.53
CA PRO A 25 -25.53 2.84 -3.47
C PRO A 25 -26.14 1.55 -2.91
N ASP A 26 -26.16 0.47 -3.69
CA ASP A 26 -26.63 -0.85 -3.28
C ASP A 26 -25.59 -1.67 -2.51
N GLY A 27 -24.36 -1.15 -2.38
CA GLY A 27 -23.24 -1.77 -1.68
C GLY A 27 -22.69 -3.04 -2.33
N LYS A 28 -23.10 -3.38 -3.56
CA LYS A 28 -22.71 -4.63 -4.24
C LYS A 28 -21.48 -4.48 -5.10
N VAL A 29 -21.28 -3.33 -5.72
CA VAL A 29 -20.16 -3.06 -6.61
C VAL A 29 -19.18 -2.12 -5.92
N VAL A 30 -17.90 -2.50 -5.97
CA VAL A 30 -16.80 -1.72 -5.42
C VAL A 30 -15.70 -1.62 -6.47
N GLU A 31 -15.13 -0.43 -6.60
CA GLU A 31 -13.87 -0.16 -7.29
C GLU A 31 -12.88 0.35 -6.23
N ALA A 32 -11.65 -0.19 -6.25
CA ALA A 32 -10.63 0.11 -5.25
C ALA A 32 -9.33 0.46 -5.96
N GLU A 33 -8.78 1.62 -5.62
CA GLU A 33 -7.59 2.18 -6.26
C GLU A 33 -6.63 2.77 -5.21
N ALA A 34 -5.38 2.98 -5.63
CA ALA A 34 -4.46 3.82 -4.89
C ALA A 34 -4.81 5.29 -5.14
N ALA A 35 -4.90 6.11 -4.08
CA ALA A 35 -5.31 7.51 -4.22
C ALA A 35 -4.25 8.40 -4.92
N HIS A 36 -3.03 7.90 -5.14
CA HIS A 36 -1.95 8.64 -5.79
C HIS A 36 -1.90 8.38 -7.31
N GLY A 37 -1.36 9.34 -8.06
CA GLY A 37 -1.09 9.18 -9.50
C GLY A 37 0.05 8.19 -9.82
N THR A 38 0.45 8.13 -11.09
CA THR A 38 1.41 7.13 -11.62
C THR A 38 2.88 7.34 -11.24
N VAL A 39 3.19 8.32 -10.38
CA VAL A 39 4.54 8.62 -9.89
C VAL A 39 5.57 8.78 -11.02
N THR A 40 5.22 9.56 -12.05
CA THR A 40 5.99 9.73 -13.30
C THR A 40 7.47 10.03 -13.09
N ARG A 41 7.81 10.79 -12.03
CA ARG A 41 9.21 11.09 -11.69
C ARG A 41 10.02 9.81 -11.42
N HIS A 42 9.50 8.89 -10.63
CA HIS A 42 10.17 7.61 -10.35
C HIS A 42 10.16 6.71 -11.58
N TYR A 43 9.09 6.75 -12.39
CA TYR A 43 9.06 6.02 -13.65
C TYR A 43 10.18 6.44 -14.62
N ARG A 44 10.48 7.74 -14.75
CA ARG A 44 11.61 8.22 -15.56
C ARG A 44 12.97 7.76 -15.02
N GLN A 45 13.12 7.66 -13.70
CA GLN A 45 14.34 7.11 -13.08
C GLN A 45 14.48 5.61 -13.39
N HIS A 46 13.39 4.86 -13.26
CA HIS A 46 13.34 3.44 -13.61
C HIS A 46 13.71 3.18 -15.08
N GLN A 47 13.20 3.99 -16.03
CA GLN A 47 13.57 3.90 -17.45
C GLN A 47 15.07 4.12 -17.72
N GLN A 48 15.76 4.83 -16.82
CA GLN A 48 17.21 5.05 -16.89
C GLN A 48 18.01 3.95 -16.16
N GLY A 49 17.36 2.89 -15.67
CA GLY A 49 17.99 1.83 -14.88
C GLY A 49 18.38 2.27 -13.47
N LYS A 50 17.87 3.41 -12.98
CA LYS A 50 18.16 3.89 -11.62
C LYS A 50 17.25 3.18 -10.62
N GLU A 51 17.80 2.90 -9.45
CA GLU A 51 17.02 2.39 -8.33
C GLU A 51 15.99 3.45 -7.85
N THR A 52 14.80 2.98 -7.48
CA THR A 52 13.70 3.83 -7.01
C THR A 52 13.19 3.31 -5.67
N SER A 53 12.53 4.17 -4.91
CA SER A 53 11.84 3.82 -3.67
C SER A 53 10.46 4.46 -3.67
N THR A 54 9.54 3.81 -4.39
CA THR A 54 8.12 4.17 -4.45
C THR A 54 7.38 3.34 -3.42
N ASN A 55 6.60 3.99 -2.57
CA ASN A 55 5.73 3.31 -1.62
C ASN A 55 4.65 2.50 -2.35
N SER A 56 4.59 1.19 -2.11
CA SER A 56 3.64 0.27 -2.73
C SER A 56 2.41 -0.02 -1.86
N ILE A 57 2.33 0.52 -0.64
CA ILE A 57 1.28 0.18 0.34
C ILE A 57 -0.12 0.51 -0.19
N ALA A 58 -0.37 1.73 -0.68
CA ALA A 58 -1.67 2.08 -1.25
C ALA A 58 -2.07 1.17 -2.42
N SER A 59 -1.12 0.77 -3.26
CA SER A 59 -1.37 -0.17 -4.37
C SER A 59 -1.66 -1.59 -3.89
N ILE A 60 -0.97 -2.06 -2.85
CA ILE A 60 -1.27 -3.35 -2.20
C ILE A 60 -2.66 -3.29 -1.56
N PHE A 61 -2.99 -2.19 -0.89
CA PHE A 61 -4.27 -2.04 -0.21
C PHE A 61 -5.44 -1.94 -1.19
N ALA A 62 -5.24 -1.38 -2.39
CA ALA A 62 -6.25 -1.43 -3.44
C ALA A 62 -6.62 -2.89 -3.78
N TRP A 63 -5.62 -3.77 -3.92
CA TRP A 63 -5.84 -5.21 -4.09
C TRP A 63 -6.54 -5.84 -2.89
N THR A 64 -6.05 -5.63 -1.66
CA THR A 64 -6.63 -6.28 -0.47
C THR A 64 -8.06 -5.84 -0.21
N ARG A 65 -8.40 -4.57 -0.46
CA ARG A 65 -9.76 -4.03 -0.36
C ARG A 65 -10.70 -4.65 -1.39
N GLY A 66 -10.26 -4.77 -2.65
CA GLY A 66 -11.01 -5.47 -3.69
C GLY A 66 -11.25 -6.95 -3.34
N LEU A 67 -10.21 -7.64 -2.88
CA LEU A 67 -10.29 -9.05 -2.45
C LEU A 67 -11.16 -9.23 -1.21
N ALA A 68 -11.12 -8.31 -0.25
CA ALA A 68 -11.96 -8.34 0.94
C ALA A 68 -13.44 -8.17 0.58
N HIS A 69 -13.76 -7.29 -0.37
CA HIS A 69 -15.13 -7.16 -0.90
C HIS A 69 -15.58 -8.43 -1.61
N ARG A 70 -14.73 -9.02 -2.46
CA ARG A 70 -15.02 -10.31 -3.11
C ARG A 70 -15.26 -11.42 -2.08
N ALA A 71 -14.43 -11.48 -1.04
CA ALA A 71 -14.57 -12.44 0.05
C ALA A 71 -15.93 -12.30 0.77
N LYS A 72 -16.39 -11.07 1.00
CA LYS A 72 -17.70 -10.79 1.58
C LYS A 72 -18.85 -11.28 0.69
N LEU A 73 -18.78 -11.01 -0.62
CA LEU A 73 -19.80 -11.44 -1.57
C LEU A 73 -19.90 -12.97 -1.69
N ASP A 74 -18.78 -13.66 -1.56
CA ASP A 74 -18.69 -15.13 -1.67
C ASP A 74 -18.80 -15.87 -0.34
N ASN A 75 -18.92 -15.17 0.78
CA ASN A 75 -18.77 -15.73 2.12
C ASN A 75 -17.47 -16.56 2.28
N ASN A 76 -16.37 -16.08 1.70
CA ASN A 76 -15.08 -16.76 1.66
C ASN A 76 -14.15 -16.29 2.78
N ALA A 77 -14.21 -16.99 3.92
CA ALA A 77 -13.40 -16.66 5.10
C ALA A 77 -11.88 -16.77 4.86
N ALA A 78 -11.44 -17.68 3.98
CA ALA A 78 -10.02 -17.85 3.68
C ALA A 78 -9.46 -16.62 2.94
N LEU A 79 -10.21 -16.11 1.96
CA LEU A 79 -9.83 -14.90 1.23
C LEU A 79 -9.87 -13.66 2.14
N ALA A 80 -10.88 -13.54 3.01
CA ALA A 80 -10.94 -12.47 4.00
C ALA A 80 -9.72 -12.49 4.95
N LYS A 81 -9.32 -13.67 5.42
CA LYS A 81 -8.13 -13.85 6.25
C LYS A 81 -6.85 -13.44 5.51
N PHE A 82 -6.70 -13.86 4.26
CA PHE A 82 -5.55 -13.49 3.43
C PHE A 82 -5.43 -11.97 3.26
N SER A 83 -6.51 -11.29 2.85
CA SER A 83 -6.52 -9.84 2.67
C SER A 83 -6.15 -9.09 3.95
N GLY A 84 -6.75 -9.47 5.09
CA GLY A 84 -6.44 -8.85 6.37
C GLY A 84 -5.01 -9.13 6.85
N THR A 85 -4.49 -10.32 6.58
CA THR A 85 -3.11 -10.69 6.92
C THR A 85 -2.11 -9.87 6.12
N LEU A 86 -2.34 -9.69 4.81
CA LEU A 86 -1.47 -8.88 3.97
C LEU A 86 -1.46 -7.39 4.39
N GLU A 87 -2.63 -6.81 4.70
CA GLU A 87 -2.69 -5.44 5.23
C GLU A 87 -1.89 -5.30 6.54
N LYS A 88 -2.05 -6.27 7.45
CA LYS A 88 -1.31 -6.29 8.71
C LYS A 88 0.20 -6.41 8.48
N VAL A 89 0.64 -7.30 7.60
CA VAL A 89 2.06 -7.47 7.26
C VAL A 89 2.69 -6.17 6.73
N CYS A 90 1.96 -5.39 5.92
CA CYS A 90 2.44 -4.08 5.48
C CYS A 90 2.68 -3.12 6.64
N ILE A 91 1.74 -3.05 7.58
CA ILE A 91 1.84 -2.19 8.77
C ILE A 91 3.02 -2.64 9.65
N ASP A 92 3.03 -3.92 10.03
CA ASP A 92 4.07 -4.51 10.89
C ASP A 92 5.48 -4.36 10.28
N THR A 93 5.60 -4.40 8.95
CA THR A 93 6.88 -4.20 8.24
C THR A 93 7.39 -2.76 8.37
N VAL A 94 6.51 -1.77 8.24
CA VAL A 94 6.87 -0.35 8.45
C VAL A 94 7.19 -0.10 9.92
N GLU A 95 6.38 -0.59 10.85
CA GLU A 95 6.57 -0.41 12.30
C GLU A 95 7.86 -1.08 12.81
N SER A 96 8.32 -2.14 12.15
CA SER A 96 9.63 -2.78 12.42
C SER A 96 10.82 -2.08 11.77
N GLY A 97 10.60 -0.91 11.16
CA GLY A 97 11.66 -0.04 10.62
C GLY A 97 12.01 -0.30 9.16
N PHE A 98 11.34 -1.22 8.48
CA PHE A 98 11.54 -1.50 7.06
C PHE A 98 10.51 -0.72 6.25
N MET A 99 10.93 0.39 5.62
CA MET A 99 10.02 1.29 4.92
C MET A 99 10.65 1.89 3.67
N THR A 100 9.84 2.46 2.80
CA THR A 100 10.30 3.21 1.62
C THR A 100 10.76 4.61 1.99
N LYS A 101 11.48 5.25 1.05
CA LYS A 101 12.16 6.53 1.27
C LYS A 101 11.21 7.65 1.69
N ASP A 102 10.00 7.70 1.13
CA ASP A 102 8.98 8.68 1.50
C ASP A 102 8.62 8.60 2.99
N LEU A 103 8.46 7.39 3.54
CA LEU A 103 8.15 7.18 4.96
C LEU A 103 9.35 7.45 5.86
N ALA A 104 10.55 7.01 5.46
CA ALA A 104 11.76 7.24 6.24
C ALA A 104 12.04 8.74 6.43
N LEU A 105 11.79 9.55 5.40
CA LEU A 105 11.95 11.01 5.48
C LEU A 105 11.02 11.67 6.50
N LEU A 106 9.88 11.05 6.85
CA LEU A 106 8.96 11.53 7.88
C LEU A 106 9.45 11.19 9.30
N VAL A 107 10.17 10.08 9.44
CA VAL A 107 10.72 9.63 10.72
C VAL A 107 11.95 10.45 11.11
N GLY A 108 12.89 10.64 10.19
CA GLY A 108 14.10 11.42 10.43
C GLY A 108 15.22 11.13 9.43
N ALA A 109 16.24 12.00 9.40
CA ALA A 109 17.33 11.92 8.43
C ALA A 109 18.17 10.64 8.49
N ASP A 110 18.25 10.01 9.68
CA ASP A 110 19.04 8.80 9.91
C ASP A 110 18.26 7.50 9.65
N GLN A 111 16.95 7.58 9.40
CA GLN A 111 16.11 6.41 9.14
C GLN A 111 16.49 5.78 7.79
N LYS A 112 16.90 4.52 7.84
CA LYS A 112 17.19 3.75 6.62
C LYS A 112 15.89 3.39 5.90
N TRP A 113 16.00 3.25 4.57
CA TRP A 113 14.89 2.89 3.70
C TRP A 113 15.30 1.82 2.70
N LEU A 114 14.29 1.17 2.12
CA LEU A 114 14.43 0.13 1.10
C LEU A 114 14.01 0.66 -0.27
N SER A 115 14.62 0.14 -1.34
CA SER A 115 14.11 0.34 -2.70
C SER A 115 12.74 -0.30 -2.87
N THR A 116 12.03 0.06 -3.94
CA THR A 116 10.69 -0.47 -4.24
C THR A 116 10.68 -2.00 -4.22
N THR A 117 11.67 -2.63 -4.87
CA THR A 117 11.83 -4.08 -4.90
C THR A 117 12.21 -4.63 -3.53
N GLY A 118 13.17 -4.02 -2.83
CA GLY A 118 13.57 -4.47 -1.51
C GLY A 118 12.43 -4.42 -0.47
N PHE A 119 11.55 -3.42 -0.56
CA PHE A 119 10.36 -3.35 0.28
C PHE A 119 9.35 -4.45 -0.07
N LEU A 120 9.09 -4.70 -1.36
CA LEU A 120 8.21 -5.79 -1.80
C LEU A 120 8.74 -7.17 -1.39
N ASP A 121 10.05 -7.40 -1.52
CA ASP A 121 10.69 -8.64 -1.07
C ASP A 121 10.53 -8.83 0.44
N LYS A 122 10.64 -7.74 1.21
CA LYS A 122 10.44 -7.78 2.66
C LYS A 122 9.00 -8.11 3.05
N ILE A 123 8.02 -7.55 2.32
CA ILE A 123 6.60 -7.87 2.49
C ILE A 123 6.34 -9.34 2.18
N ASP A 124 6.89 -9.87 1.07
CA ASP A 124 6.74 -11.28 0.71
C ASP A 124 7.34 -12.23 1.76
N GLU A 125 8.55 -11.91 2.26
CA GLU A 125 9.19 -12.66 3.35
C GLU A 125 8.29 -12.73 4.60
N ASN A 126 7.76 -11.58 5.02
CA ASN A 126 6.92 -11.49 6.21
C ASN A 126 5.55 -12.13 6.00
N LEU A 127 4.97 -12.03 4.81
CA LEU A 127 3.70 -12.66 4.45
C LEU A 127 3.83 -14.19 4.49
N LYS A 128 4.90 -14.75 3.93
CA LYS A 128 5.17 -16.20 3.98
C LYS A 128 5.25 -16.71 5.40
N LYS A 129 5.88 -15.96 6.32
CA LYS A 129 5.93 -16.30 7.75
C LYS A 129 4.56 -16.22 8.43
N ALA A 130 3.76 -15.20 8.10
CA ALA A 130 2.44 -15.00 8.70
C ALA A 130 1.39 -16.01 8.20
N MET A 131 1.59 -16.59 7.02
CA MET A 131 0.69 -17.54 6.37
C MET A 131 1.08 -19.02 6.55
N ALA A 132 2.26 -19.30 7.14
CA ALA A 132 2.72 -20.65 7.47
C ALA A 132 1.94 -21.25 8.65
#